data_AF-A0A561VU71-F1
#
_entry.id   AF-A0A561VU71-F1
#
_cell.length_a   1.000
_cell.length_b   1.000
_cell.length_c   1.000
_cell.angle_alpha   90.00
_cell.angle_beta   90.00
_cell.angle_gamma   90.00
#
_symmetry.space_group_name_H-M   'P 1'
#
loop_
_entity.id
_entity.type
_entity.pdbx_description
1 polymer ?
#
loop_
_entity_poly.entity_id
_entity_poly.type
_entity_poly.pdbx_seq_one_letter_code
_entity_poly.pdbx_strand_id
1 'polypeptide(L)'
;MDNLARLLKESWTLVEDDRVRLSGHFYARLFLLDPALRQLFPVQMTGQGDRLLEAIITAIHTVDDPESFDEFLRALGRDHRKYHVDDSHYATMGVALLDALRSTAGDGWNLEYDQAWREAYAAITALMVAGAKADDDPPFWHAEVLTHERYGPDTAVLTCRALQHPLRWQAGQYVSLEAPRHHPRVWRNYSIANAPNDDNLLEFHVRSPGAGWVSGALVRRVRPGELLRVAAPMGSMTLDRDSERDVLCVAGGVGLAPIKALVEELATYNRTRWVHVFYGARQAADLYGLAGLQELVAVHPWLSVTPACSEEPDFDGEQGDIPDVVARYGPWTTHDCYVSGSARMVRSTLRVLAADEVPPPHIRYDTFGDL
;
A
#
# COMPACT_ATOMS: atom_id res chain seq x y z
N MET A 1 12.51 -15.30 -25.03
CA MET A 1 11.48 -14.67 -24.19
C MET A 1 10.20 -14.44 -24.98
N ASP A 2 10.26 -13.97 -26.25
CA ASP A 2 9.08 -13.82 -27.14
C ASP A 2 8.12 -15.02 -27.21
N ASN A 3 8.64 -16.25 -27.29
CA ASN A 3 7.77 -17.42 -27.36
C ASN A 3 7.05 -17.71 -26.03
N LEU A 4 7.72 -17.48 -24.89
CA LEU A 4 7.15 -17.73 -23.56
C LEU A 4 6.03 -16.73 -23.26
N ALA A 5 6.29 -15.44 -23.44
CA ALA A 5 5.31 -14.38 -23.22
C ALA A 5 4.06 -14.57 -24.09
N ARG A 6 4.25 -14.92 -25.37
CA ARG A 6 3.17 -15.25 -26.30
C ARG A 6 2.33 -16.43 -25.79
N LEU A 7 2.95 -17.55 -25.42
CA LEU A 7 2.25 -18.75 -24.94
C LEU A 7 1.48 -18.48 -23.64
N LEU A 8 2.03 -17.70 -22.70
CA LEU A 8 1.33 -17.30 -21.48
C LEU A 8 0.10 -16.44 -21.78
N LYS A 9 0.23 -15.44 -22.68
CA LYS A 9 -0.88 -14.57 -23.07
C LYS A 9 -1.96 -15.35 -23.83
N GLU A 10 -1.60 -16.19 -24.78
CA GLU A 10 -2.55 -17.03 -25.54
C GLU A 10 -3.29 -18.02 -24.65
N SER A 11 -2.59 -18.70 -23.74
CA SER A 11 -3.26 -19.64 -22.83
C SER A 11 -4.10 -18.94 -21.76
N TRP A 12 -3.77 -17.69 -21.40
CA TRP A 12 -4.58 -16.89 -20.49
C TRP A 12 -5.96 -16.54 -21.07
N THR A 13 -6.07 -16.26 -22.38
CA THR A 13 -7.37 -15.98 -23.00
C THR A 13 -8.35 -17.15 -22.92
N LEU A 14 -7.85 -18.37 -22.71
CA LEU A 14 -8.67 -19.56 -22.51
C LEU A 14 -9.35 -19.61 -21.14
N VAL A 15 -8.87 -18.84 -20.16
CA VAL A 15 -9.33 -18.91 -18.76
C VAL A 15 -9.84 -17.58 -18.21
N GLU A 16 -9.57 -16.45 -18.88
CA GLU A 16 -9.81 -15.11 -18.34
C GLU A 16 -11.29 -14.76 -18.12
N ASP A 17 -12.20 -15.43 -18.83
CA ASP A 17 -13.65 -15.25 -18.73
C ASP A 17 -14.27 -16.01 -17.54
N ASP A 18 -13.60 -17.06 -17.02
CA ASP A 18 -14.12 -17.91 -15.93
C ASP A 18 -13.25 -17.83 -14.67
N ARG A 19 -13.00 -16.60 -14.23
CA ARG A 19 -12.18 -16.24 -13.05
C ARG A 19 -12.66 -16.92 -11.76
N VAL A 20 -13.97 -17.02 -11.59
CA VAL A 20 -14.58 -17.62 -10.39
C VAL A 20 -14.28 -19.11 -10.34
N ARG A 21 -14.43 -19.83 -11.46
CA ARG A 21 -14.10 -21.26 -11.52
C ARG A 21 -12.60 -21.50 -11.38
N LEU A 22 -11.76 -20.70 -12.04
CA LEU A 22 -10.30 -20.84 -11.97
C LEU A 22 -9.80 -20.71 -10.52
N SER A 23 -10.16 -19.61 -9.85
CA SER A 23 -9.77 -19.37 -8.46
C SER A 23 -10.38 -20.40 -7.49
N GLY A 24 -11.65 -20.78 -7.71
CA GLY A 24 -12.32 -21.82 -6.93
C GLY A 24 -11.63 -23.18 -7.04
N HIS A 25 -11.29 -23.60 -8.26
CA HIS A 25 -10.54 -24.85 -8.50
C HIS A 25 -9.17 -24.79 -7.84
N PHE A 26 -8.44 -23.68 -8.02
CA PHE A 26 -7.12 -23.51 -7.43
C PHE A 26 -7.14 -23.73 -5.91
N TYR A 27 -7.99 -23.01 -5.16
CA TYR A 27 -8.03 -23.14 -3.71
C TYR A 27 -8.56 -24.50 -3.25
N ALA A 28 -9.56 -25.06 -3.94
CA ALA A 28 -10.03 -26.41 -3.65
C ALA A 28 -8.91 -27.44 -3.81
N ARG A 29 -8.16 -27.35 -4.91
CA ARG A 29 -7.04 -28.25 -5.20
C ARG A 29 -5.90 -28.07 -4.22
N LEU A 30 -5.54 -26.82 -3.90
CA LEU A 30 -4.50 -26.48 -2.94
C LEU A 30 -4.76 -27.14 -1.57
N PHE A 31 -5.96 -26.97 -1.03
CA PHE A 31 -6.31 -27.51 0.30
C PHE A 31 -6.59 -29.02 0.29
N LEU A 32 -6.88 -29.62 -0.87
CA LEU A 32 -6.92 -31.08 -1.02
C LEU A 32 -5.53 -31.70 -1.08
N LEU A 33 -4.56 -31.03 -1.71
CA LEU A 33 -3.17 -31.47 -1.78
C LEU A 33 -2.48 -31.35 -0.43
N ASP A 34 -2.69 -30.23 0.27
CA ASP A 34 -2.17 -30.00 1.61
C ASP A 34 -3.18 -29.23 2.48
N PRO A 35 -3.93 -29.92 3.34
CA PRO A 35 -4.90 -29.29 4.24
C PRO A 35 -4.28 -28.31 5.24
N ALA A 36 -2.99 -28.43 5.58
CA ALA A 36 -2.34 -27.56 6.55
C ALA A 36 -2.20 -26.12 6.02
N LEU A 37 -2.04 -25.96 4.71
CA LEU A 37 -1.97 -24.65 4.03
C LEU A 37 -3.17 -23.76 4.31
N ARG A 38 -4.33 -24.32 4.66
CA ARG A 38 -5.53 -23.54 4.99
C ARG A 38 -5.28 -22.55 6.13
N GLN A 39 -4.35 -22.85 7.04
CA GLN A 39 -4.00 -21.99 8.19
C GLN A 39 -3.23 -20.72 7.82
N LEU A 40 -2.70 -20.64 6.59
CA LEU A 40 -2.00 -19.45 6.09
C LEU A 40 -2.98 -18.38 5.58
N PHE A 41 -4.23 -18.77 5.29
CA PHE A 41 -5.24 -17.89 4.71
C PHE A 41 -6.26 -17.38 5.74
N PRO A 42 -6.88 -16.21 5.50
CA PRO A 42 -7.99 -15.72 6.30
C PRO A 42 -9.14 -16.73 6.46
N VAL A 43 -9.92 -16.60 7.53
CA VAL A 43 -11.12 -17.44 7.73
C VAL A 43 -12.13 -17.25 6.59
N GLN A 44 -12.29 -16.02 6.12
CA GLN A 44 -13.17 -15.69 5.02
C GLN A 44 -12.35 -15.41 3.76
N MET A 45 -12.70 -16.07 2.65
CA MET A 45 -11.94 -16.07 1.40
C MET A 45 -12.54 -15.15 0.33
N THR A 46 -13.56 -14.35 0.66
CA THR A 46 -14.19 -13.42 -0.29
C THR A 46 -13.15 -12.43 -0.84
N GLY A 47 -13.06 -12.30 -2.16
CA GLY A 47 -12.08 -11.45 -2.86
C GLY A 47 -10.64 -11.99 -2.89
N GLN A 48 -10.35 -13.11 -2.22
CA GLN A 48 -9.00 -13.71 -2.21
C GLN A 48 -8.66 -14.39 -3.54
N GLY A 49 -9.68 -14.82 -4.29
CA GLY A 49 -9.54 -15.29 -5.67
C GLY A 49 -9.12 -14.16 -6.61
N ASP A 50 -9.78 -13.00 -6.52
CA ASP A 50 -9.51 -11.86 -7.40
C ASP A 50 -8.07 -11.37 -7.26
N ARG A 51 -7.56 -11.24 -6.03
CA ARG A 51 -6.16 -10.88 -5.74
C ARG A 51 -5.14 -11.85 -6.34
N LEU A 52 -5.41 -13.15 -6.26
CA LEU A 52 -4.53 -14.15 -6.87
C LEU A 52 -4.48 -13.94 -8.39
N LEU A 53 -5.62 -13.72 -9.02
CA LEU A 53 -5.71 -13.53 -10.46
C LEU A 53 -5.07 -12.21 -10.89
N GLU A 54 -5.24 -11.13 -10.13
CA GLU A 54 -4.58 -9.85 -10.36
C GLU A 54 -3.05 -9.96 -10.28
N ALA A 55 -2.52 -10.71 -9.31
CA ALA A 55 -1.08 -11.00 -9.24
C ALA A 55 -0.58 -11.79 -10.46
N ILE A 56 -1.36 -12.79 -10.91
CA ILE A 56 -1.03 -13.57 -12.11
C ILE A 56 -1.08 -12.70 -13.38
N ILE A 57 -2.13 -11.89 -13.55
CA ILE A 57 -2.27 -10.97 -14.69
C ILE A 57 -1.10 -9.99 -14.72
N THR A 58 -0.78 -9.41 -13.57
CA THR A 58 0.38 -8.51 -13.42
C THR A 58 1.64 -9.21 -13.91
N ALA A 59 1.91 -10.43 -13.42
CA ALA A 59 3.08 -11.20 -13.83
C ALA A 59 3.12 -11.52 -15.35
N ILE A 60 1.98 -11.82 -15.97
CA ILE A 60 1.89 -12.05 -17.42
C ILE A 60 2.17 -10.76 -18.21
N HIS A 61 1.69 -9.62 -17.73
CA HIS A 61 1.86 -8.34 -18.42
C HIS A 61 3.26 -7.76 -18.25
N THR A 62 3.95 -8.06 -17.14
CA THR A 62 5.30 -7.56 -16.87
C THR A 62 6.41 -8.49 -17.34
N VAL A 63 6.07 -9.67 -17.88
CA VAL A 63 7.07 -10.67 -18.33
C VAL A 63 8.03 -10.13 -19.41
N ASP A 64 7.63 -9.07 -20.12
CA ASP A 64 8.41 -8.42 -21.17
C ASP A 64 9.40 -7.35 -20.64
N ASP A 65 9.39 -7.05 -19.34
CA ASP A 65 10.31 -6.12 -18.65
C ASP A 65 11.09 -6.85 -17.53
N PRO A 66 12.20 -7.53 -17.84
CA PRO A 66 12.89 -8.42 -16.90
C PRO A 66 13.46 -7.73 -15.66
N GLU A 67 13.94 -6.49 -15.77
CA GLU A 67 14.59 -5.79 -14.66
C GLU A 67 13.56 -5.35 -13.62
N SER A 68 12.50 -4.66 -14.05
CA SER A 68 11.42 -4.26 -13.15
C SER A 68 10.73 -5.48 -12.53
N PHE A 69 10.57 -6.55 -13.33
CA PHE A 69 9.93 -7.78 -12.87
C PHE A 69 10.76 -8.54 -11.82
N ASP A 70 12.08 -8.61 -11.95
CA ASP A 70 12.94 -9.24 -10.94
C ASP A 70 12.87 -8.52 -9.58
N GLU A 71 12.97 -7.19 -9.59
CA GLU A 71 12.89 -6.39 -8.37
C GLU A 71 11.53 -6.58 -7.68
N PHE A 72 10.44 -6.51 -8.46
CA PHE A 72 9.09 -6.72 -7.97
C PHE A 72 8.91 -8.10 -7.32
N LEU A 73 9.34 -9.18 -7.99
CA LEU A 73 9.18 -10.55 -7.48
C LEU A 73 10.01 -10.80 -6.22
N ARG A 74 11.22 -10.24 -6.16
CA ARG A 74 12.04 -10.32 -4.93
C ARG A 74 11.36 -9.57 -3.78
N ALA A 75 10.80 -8.39 -4.04
CA ALA A 75 10.04 -7.63 -3.05
C ALA A 75 8.79 -8.39 -2.57
N LEU A 76 8.06 -9.02 -3.49
CA LEU A 76 6.91 -9.86 -3.17
C LEU A 76 7.32 -11.08 -2.33
N GLY A 77 8.45 -11.70 -2.65
CA GLY A 77 9.04 -12.79 -1.87
C GLY A 77 9.36 -12.38 -0.43
N ARG A 78 9.97 -11.21 -0.23
CA ARG A 78 10.21 -10.62 1.10
C ARG A 78 8.90 -10.41 1.86
N ASP A 79 7.91 -9.79 1.22
CA ASP A 79 6.61 -9.55 1.84
C ASP A 79 5.89 -10.85 2.23
N HIS A 80 6.03 -11.90 1.42
CA HIS A 80 5.40 -13.21 1.68
C HIS A 80 5.87 -13.90 2.96
N ARG A 81 7.03 -13.51 3.50
CA ARG A 81 7.55 -14.04 4.78
C ARG A 81 6.56 -13.79 5.93
N LYS A 82 5.78 -12.70 5.89
CA LYS A 82 4.77 -12.37 6.92
C LYS A 82 3.65 -13.42 7.03
N TYR A 83 3.42 -14.19 5.97
CA TYR A 83 2.46 -15.29 5.94
C TYR A 83 3.05 -16.61 6.41
N HIS A 84 4.36 -16.68 6.69
CA HIS A 84 5.11 -17.91 6.98
C HIS A 84 5.06 -18.93 5.83
N VAL A 85 5.10 -18.44 4.59
CA VAL A 85 5.27 -19.31 3.42
C VAL A 85 6.72 -19.82 3.41
N ASP A 86 6.92 -21.10 3.11
CA ASP A 86 8.23 -21.74 2.93
C ASP A 86 8.34 -22.38 1.55
N ASP A 87 9.54 -22.86 1.21
CA ASP A 87 9.87 -23.45 -0.09
C ASP A 87 8.93 -24.61 -0.48
N SER A 88 8.45 -25.41 0.48
CA SER A 88 7.57 -26.55 0.22
C SER A 88 6.16 -26.12 -0.20
N HIS A 89 5.67 -25.00 0.34
CA HIS A 89 4.37 -24.45 -0.01
C HIS A 89 4.30 -24.03 -1.49
N TYR A 90 5.40 -23.51 -2.06
CA TYR A 90 5.46 -23.19 -3.49
C TYR A 90 5.31 -24.42 -4.38
N ALA A 91 5.90 -25.56 -4.01
CA ALA A 91 5.73 -26.79 -4.80
C ALA A 91 4.23 -27.19 -4.90
N THR A 92 3.51 -27.16 -3.78
CA THR A 92 2.07 -27.48 -3.74
C THR A 92 1.23 -26.46 -4.50
N MET A 93 1.54 -25.16 -4.37
CA MET A 93 0.86 -24.09 -5.11
C MET A 93 1.02 -24.24 -6.62
N GLY A 94 2.20 -24.58 -7.11
CA GLY A 94 2.46 -24.79 -8.54
C GLY A 94 1.60 -25.91 -9.13
N VAL A 95 1.47 -27.03 -8.41
CA VAL A 95 0.61 -28.15 -8.84
C VAL A 95 -0.86 -27.70 -8.90
N ALA A 96 -1.34 -27.04 -7.85
CA ALA A 96 -2.72 -26.56 -7.79
C ALA A 96 -3.06 -25.54 -8.90
N LEU A 97 -2.12 -24.62 -9.20
CA LEU A 97 -2.30 -23.61 -10.25
C LEU A 97 -2.37 -24.24 -11.65
N LEU A 98 -1.43 -25.13 -11.98
CA LEU A 98 -1.41 -25.81 -13.27
C LEU A 98 -2.66 -26.70 -13.46
N ASP A 99 -3.09 -27.40 -12.41
CA ASP A 99 -4.33 -28.20 -12.46
C ASP A 99 -5.56 -27.31 -12.69
N ALA A 100 -5.62 -26.14 -12.03
CA ALA A 100 -6.72 -25.18 -12.22
C ALA A 100 -6.75 -24.59 -13.63
N LEU A 101 -5.59 -24.20 -14.19
CA LEU A 101 -5.48 -23.69 -15.55
C LEU A 101 -5.93 -24.74 -16.58
N ARG A 102 -5.43 -25.98 -16.48
CA ARG A 102 -5.85 -27.11 -17.33
C ARG A 102 -7.36 -27.36 -17.24
N SER A 103 -7.88 -27.42 -16.02
CA SER A 103 -9.29 -27.75 -15.79
C SER A 103 -10.24 -26.67 -16.31
N THR A 104 -9.82 -25.40 -16.30
CA THR A 104 -10.62 -24.28 -16.79
C THR A 104 -10.52 -24.18 -18.32
N ALA A 105 -9.32 -24.29 -18.90
CA ALA A 105 -9.10 -24.20 -20.34
C ALA A 105 -9.65 -25.41 -21.13
N GLY A 106 -9.78 -26.58 -20.49
CA GLY A 106 -10.35 -27.78 -21.12
C GLY A 106 -9.54 -28.24 -22.34
N ASP A 107 -10.23 -28.59 -23.43
CA ASP A 107 -9.62 -29.12 -24.65
C ASP A 107 -8.71 -28.12 -25.38
N GLY A 108 -8.79 -26.83 -25.04
CA GLY A 108 -7.89 -25.80 -25.55
C GLY A 108 -6.48 -25.85 -24.94
N TRP A 109 -6.28 -26.58 -23.85
CA TRP A 109 -4.98 -26.71 -23.19
C TRP A 109 -4.07 -27.73 -23.89
N ASN A 110 -2.84 -27.32 -24.23
CA ASN A 110 -1.88 -28.18 -24.91
C ASN A 110 -0.55 -28.29 -24.12
N LEU A 111 0.35 -29.15 -24.61
CA LEU A 111 1.64 -29.40 -23.96
C LEU A 111 2.56 -28.18 -23.94
N GLU A 112 2.50 -27.31 -24.96
CA GLU A 112 3.32 -26.09 -25.01
C GLU A 112 2.89 -25.08 -23.94
N TYR A 113 1.58 -24.92 -23.72
CA TYR A 113 1.04 -24.11 -22.62
C TYR A 113 1.43 -24.69 -21.27
N ASP A 114 1.36 -26.01 -21.12
CA ASP A 114 1.80 -26.70 -19.89
C ASP A 114 3.26 -26.39 -19.53
N GLN A 115 4.14 -26.51 -20.53
CA GLN A 115 5.56 -26.26 -20.36
C GLN A 115 5.84 -24.77 -20.08
N ALA A 116 5.21 -23.86 -20.83
CA ALA A 116 5.36 -22.42 -20.64
C ALA A 116 4.98 -21.99 -19.21
N TRP A 117 3.85 -22.47 -18.68
CA TRP A 117 3.42 -22.14 -17.32
C TRP A 117 4.31 -22.76 -16.25
N ARG A 118 4.86 -23.96 -16.47
CA ARG A 118 5.84 -24.55 -15.55
C ARG A 118 7.13 -23.74 -15.49
N GLU A 119 7.65 -23.33 -16.65
CA GLU A 119 8.86 -22.51 -16.75
C GLU A 119 8.65 -21.15 -16.08
N ALA A 120 7.54 -20.47 -16.36
CA ALA A 120 7.18 -19.20 -15.74
C ALA A 120 7.02 -19.32 -14.22
N TYR A 121 6.27 -20.32 -13.75
CA TYR A 121 6.07 -20.56 -12.32
C TYR A 121 7.39 -20.83 -11.59
N ALA A 122 8.27 -21.64 -12.18
CA ALA A 122 9.59 -21.94 -11.62
C ALA A 122 10.47 -20.68 -11.53
N ALA A 123 10.48 -19.84 -12.56
CA ALA A 123 11.22 -18.58 -12.56
C ALA A 123 10.69 -17.62 -11.48
N ILE A 124 9.38 -17.42 -11.42
CA ILE A 124 8.72 -16.58 -10.40
C ILE A 124 9.07 -17.07 -8.99
N THR A 125 8.91 -18.37 -8.74
CA THR A 125 9.19 -18.98 -7.44
C THR A 125 10.65 -18.81 -7.05
N ALA A 126 11.60 -19.03 -7.98
CA ALA A 126 13.02 -18.88 -7.70
C ALA A 126 13.37 -17.45 -7.25
N LEU A 127 12.80 -16.43 -7.89
CA LEU A 127 13.03 -15.03 -7.55
C LEU A 127 12.37 -14.64 -6.23
N MET A 128 11.15 -15.10 -5.96
CA MET A 128 10.48 -14.87 -4.68
C MET A 128 11.25 -15.53 -3.52
N VAL A 129 11.68 -16.79 -3.68
CA VAL A 129 12.49 -17.50 -2.68
C VAL A 129 13.83 -16.81 -2.47
N ALA A 130 14.49 -16.36 -3.55
CA ALA A 130 15.75 -15.61 -3.43
C ALA A 130 15.55 -14.29 -2.68
N GLY A 131 14.47 -13.55 -2.98
CA GLY A 131 14.09 -12.33 -2.27
C GLY A 131 13.86 -12.59 -0.78
N ALA A 132 13.12 -13.65 -0.44
CA ALA A 132 12.82 -14.00 0.94
C ALA A 132 14.07 -14.40 1.75
N LYS A 133 15.03 -15.11 1.13
CA LYS A 133 16.28 -15.58 1.76
C LYS A 133 17.33 -14.49 1.91
N ALA A 134 17.30 -13.47 1.06
CA ALA A 134 18.25 -12.35 1.10
C ALA A 134 17.92 -11.31 2.18
N ASP A 135 16.78 -11.45 2.87
CA ASP A 135 16.29 -10.49 3.84
C ASP A 135 16.49 -11.01 5.27
N ASP A 136 17.35 -10.30 6.00
CA ASP A 136 17.74 -10.62 7.37
C ASP A 136 16.74 -10.08 8.41
N ASP A 137 15.79 -9.22 8.01
CA ASP A 137 14.77 -8.69 8.92
C ASP A 137 13.79 -9.79 9.34
N PRO A 138 13.09 -9.66 10.48
CA PRO A 138 12.03 -10.60 10.82
C PRO A 138 10.88 -10.56 9.79
N PRO A 139 10.08 -11.64 9.65
CA PRO A 139 8.92 -11.65 8.76
C PRO A 139 7.87 -10.57 9.10
N PHE A 140 7.84 -10.15 10.37
CA PHE A 140 7.09 -9.01 10.88
C PHE A 140 7.61 -8.66 12.28
N TRP A 141 7.29 -7.45 12.72
CA TRP A 141 7.49 -6.99 14.09
C TRP A 141 6.18 -7.09 14.85
N HIS A 142 6.26 -7.47 16.13
CA HIS A 142 5.15 -7.17 17.03
C HIS A 142 5.21 -5.70 17.40
N ALA A 143 4.06 -5.01 17.38
CA ALA A 143 3.97 -3.62 17.83
C ALA A 143 2.94 -3.48 18.93
N GLU A 144 3.37 -2.97 20.09
CA GLU A 144 2.49 -2.68 21.21
C GLU A 144 1.77 -1.35 20.97
N VAL A 145 0.44 -1.35 21.07
CA VAL A 145 -0.36 -0.13 21.01
C VAL A 145 -0.17 0.63 22.32
N LEU A 146 0.44 1.82 22.25
CA LEU A 146 0.67 2.68 23.40
C LEU A 146 -0.51 3.61 23.65
N THR A 147 -1.01 4.25 22.59
CA THR A 147 -2.16 5.16 22.65
C THR A 147 -3.16 4.85 21.54
N HIS A 148 -4.42 5.21 21.80
CA HIS A 148 -5.53 5.04 20.88
C HIS A 148 -6.47 6.24 21.02
N GLU A 149 -6.41 7.15 20.06
CA GLU A 149 -7.13 8.41 20.08
C GLU A 149 -8.16 8.43 18.97
N ARG A 150 -9.43 8.62 19.32
CA ARG A 150 -10.54 8.63 18.34
C ARG A 150 -10.92 10.04 17.96
N TYR A 151 -11.02 10.27 16.66
CA TYR A 151 -11.49 11.52 16.06
C TYR A 151 -12.81 11.24 15.34
N GLY A 152 -13.91 11.50 16.03
CA GLY A 152 -15.25 11.15 15.54
C GLY A 152 -15.52 9.64 15.51
N PRO A 153 -16.52 9.19 14.74
CA PRO A 153 -16.96 7.79 14.75
C PRO A 153 -16.00 6.83 14.03
N ASP A 154 -15.36 7.30 12.96
CA ASP A 154 -14.72 6.43 11.96
C ASP A 154 -13.21 6.64 11.82
N THR A 155 -12.60 7.57 12.56
CA THR A 155 -11.16 7.84 12.50
C THR A 155 -10.50 7.60 13.86
N ALA A 156 -9.32 6.99 13.85
CA ALA A 156 -8.47 6.87 15.03
C ALA A 156 -7.00 7.06 14.67
N VAL A 157 -6.24 7.61 15.60
CA VAL A 157 -4.78 7.65 15.58
C VAL A 157 -4.27 6.65 16.61
N LEU A 158 -3.42 5.73 16.18
CA LEU A 158 -2.75 4.77 17.05
C LEU A 158 -1.28 5.10 17.09
N THR A 159 -0.70 5.26 18.27
CA THR A 159 0.76 5.22 18.45
C THR A 159 1.13 3.83 18.93
N CYS A 160 2.03 3.18 18.20
CA CYS A 160 2.54 1.85 18.52
C CYS A 160 4.05 1.90 18.68
N ARG A 161 4.63 0.95 19.42
CA ARG A 161 6.08 0.73 19.46
C ARG A 161 6.41 -0.63 18.87
N ALA A 162 7.22 -0.67 17.82
CA ALA A 162 7.74 -1.93 17.30
C ALA A 162 8.72 -2.54 18.30
N LEU A 163 8.61 -3.85 18.50
CA LEU A 163 9.37 -4.64 19.45
C LEU A 163 10.33 -5.58 18.72
N GLN A 164 11.18 -6.26 19.49
CA GLN A 164 12.07 -7.36 19.07
C GLN A 164 13.29 -6.89 18.28
N HIS A 165 13.11 -6.08 17.24
CA HIS A 165 14.18 -5.58 16.38
C HIS A 165 13.93 -4.12 16.01
N PRO A 166 14.97 -3.34 15.69
CA PRO A 166 14.79 -2.03 15.08
C PRO A 166 13.97 -2.16 13.79
N LEU A 167 13.00 -1.26 13.59
CA LEU A 167 12.28 -1.13 12.33
C LEU A 167 12.84 0.09 11.62
N ARG A 168 13.41 -0.09 10.42
CA ARG A 168 13.97 1.02 9.62
C ARG A 168 12.99 1.38 8.52
N TRP A 169 12.57 2.64 8.46
CA TRP A 169 11.71 3.16 7.41
C TRP A 169 12.16 4.55 6.96
N GLN A 170 11.60 5.03 5.85
CA GLN A 170 11.69 6.41 5.39
C GLN A 170 10.31 7.08 5.49
N ALA A 171 10.26 8.39 5.69
CA ALA A 171 8.97 9.07 5.74
C ALA A 171 8.23 8.93 4.41
N GLY A 172 6.90 8.78 4.51
CA GLY A 172 6.02 8.51 3.37
C GLY A 172 5.88 7.04 3.00
N GLN A 173 6.67 6.14 3.59
CA GLN A 173 6.45 4.69 3.46
C GLN A 173 5.22 4.21 4.25
N TYR A 174 4.74 3.03 3.86
CA TYR A 174 3.65 2.32 4.53
C TYR A 174 4.06 0.92 4.95
N VAL A 175 3.27 0.33 5.84
CA VAL A 175 3.43 -1.05 6.31
C VAL A 175 2.11 -1.80 6.22
N SER A 176 2.17 -3.11 6.04
CA SER A 176 1.01 -3.98 6.25
C SER A 176 0.81 -4.21 7.75
N LEU A 177 -0.39 -3.90 8.27
CA LEU A 177 -0.80 -4.20 9.64
C LEU A 177 -1.77 -5.38 9.68
N GLU A 178 -1.54 -6.28 10.64
CA GLU A 178 -2.48 -7.30 11.09
C GLU A 178 -2.86 -7.01 12.55
N ALA A 179 -4.14 -7.20 12.89
CA ALA A 179 -4.65 -7.18 14.25
C ALA A 179 -5.07 -8.61 14.66
N PRO A 180 -4.15 -9.47 15.13
CA PRO A 180 -4.38 -10.93 15.21
C PRO A 180 -5.54 -11.32 16.11
N ARG A 181 -5.80 -10.55 17.18
CA ARG A 181 -6.93 -10.77 18.11
C ARG A 181 -8.30 -10.55 17.47
N HIS A 182 -8.37 -9.74 16.42
CA HIS A 182 -9.64 -9.30 15.82
C HIS A 182 -9.85 -9.88 14.41
N HIS A 183 -8.80 -9.90 13.59
CA HIS A 183 -8.83 -10.36 12.20
C HIS A 183 -7.51 -11.05 11.83
N PRO A 184 -7.28 -12.29 12.29
CA PRO A 184 -6.06 -13.03 12.00
C PRO A 184 -5.91 -13.31 10.49
N ARG A 185 -4.67 -13.27 10.01
CA ARG A 185 -4.23 -13.43 8.61
C ARG A 185 -4.75 -12.38 7.64
N VAL A 186 -5.42 -11.33 8.11
CA VAL A 186 -5.88 -10.22 7.26
C VAL A 186 -4.95 -9.04 7.46
N TRP A 187 -4.16 -8.74 6.43
CA TRP A 187 -3.22 -7.62 6.41
C TRP A 187 -3.79 -6.45 5.59
N ARG A 188 -3.57 -5.22 6.05
CA ARG A 188 -3.93 -4.00 5.31
C ARG A 188 -2.83 -2.96 5.40
N ASN A 189 -2.59 -2.25 4.31
CA ASN A 189 -1.56 -1.22 4.24
C ASN A 189 -2.01 0.05 4.97
N TYR A 190 -1.10 0.61 5.77
CA TYR A 190 -1.25 1.89 6.45
C TYR A 190 0.07 2.64 6.39
N SER A 191 0.04 3.89 5.97
CA SER A 191 1.21 4.78 5.98
C SER A 191 1.66 5.04 7.42
N ILE A 192 2.98 5.07 7.62
CA ILE A 192 3.55 5.50 8.90
C ILE A 192 3.44 7.02 8.94
N ALA A 193 2.74 7.55 9.94
CA ALA A 193 2.31 8.95 10.02
C ALA A 193 3.32 9.89 10.70
N ASN A 194 4.49 9.37 11.05
CA ASN A 194 5.57 10.09 11.70
C ASN A 194 6.93 9.80 11.04
N ALA A 195 7.85 10.73 11.19
CA ALA A 195 9.23 10.56 10.70
C ALA A 195 9.98 9.43 11.43
N PRO A 196 10.98 8.81 10.78
CA PRO A 196 11.90 7.86 11.40
C PRO A 196 12.45 8.37 12.74
N ASN A 197 12.51 7.49 13.74
CA ASN A 197 12.97 7.81 15.09
C ASN A 197 13.67 6.62 15.74
N ASP A 198 14.46 6.91 16.78
CA ASP A 198 15.28 5.90 17.49
C ASP A 198 14.46 5.00 18.43
N ASP A 199 13.25 5.42 18.80
CA ASP A 199 12.40 4.74 19.78
C ASP A 199 11.46 3.68 19.14
N ASN A 200 11.55 3.48 17.81
CA ASN A 200 10.65 2.63 17.01
C ASN A 200 9.16 2.95 17.22
N LEU A 201 8.84 4.23 17.43
CA LEU A 201 7.47 4.70 17.52
C LEU A 201 6.88 4.85 16.13
N LEU A 202 5.69 4.28 15.95
CA LEU A 202 4.93 4.27 14.71
C LEU A 202 3.56 4.86 14.99
N GLU A 203 3.21 5.92 14.27
CA GLU A 203 1.89 6.52 14.31
C GLU A 203 1.09 6.06 13.09
N PHE A 204 -0.16 5.66 13.28
CA PHE A 204 -1.05 5.21 12.21
C PHE A 204 -2.36 5.98 12.25
N HIS A 205 -2.72 6.64 11.15
CA HIS A 205 -4.03 7.26 11.00
C HIS A 205 -4.95 6.32 10.24
N VAL A 206 -6.01 5.87 10.91
CA VAL A 206 -6.90 4.83 10.38
C VAL A 206 -8.30 5.38 10.24
N ARG A 207 -8.87 5.29 9.03
CA ARG A 207 -10.29 5.55 8.76
C ARG A 207 -11.03 4.25 8.45
N SER A 208 -12.25 4.10 8.97
CA SER A 208 -13.12 2.95 8.73
C SER A 208 -14.57 3.38 8.48
N PRO A 209 -14.91 3.77 7.22
CA PRO A 209 -16.27 4.14 6.85
C PRO A 209 -17.14 2.86 6.78
N GLY A 210 -17.72 2.47 7.91
CA GLY A 210 -18.52 1.24 8.04
C GLY A 210 -17.76 0.06 8.64
N ALA A 211 -18.31 -1.15 8.54
CA ALA A 211 -17.77 -2.38 9.16
C ALA A 211 -16.50 -2.92 8.47
N GLY A 212 -15.55 -2.04 8.15
CA GLY A 212 -14.23 -2.42 7.66
C GLY A 212 -13.58 -3.43 8.60
N TRP A 213 -12.89 -4.41 8.04
CA TRP A 213 -12.40 -5.56 8.80
C TRP A 213 -11.28 -5.14 9.74
N VAL A 214 -10.06 -5.04 9.19
CA VAL A 214 -8.89 -4.57 9.95
C VAL A 214 -9.08 -3.12 10.38
N SER A 215 -9.50 -2.22 9.47
CA SER A 215 -9.71 -0.81 9.81
C SER A 215 -10.75 -0.62 10.89
N GLY A 216 -11.84 -1.39 10.89
CA GLY A 216 -12.88 -1.26 11.90
C GLY A 216 -12.48 -1.84 13.24
N ALA A 217 -11.64 -2.87 13.26
CA ALA A 217 -11.01 -3.34 14.49
C ALA A 217 -10.03 -2.29 15.05
N LEU A 218 -9.14 -1.75 14.20
CA LEU A 218 -8.18 -0.73 14.59
C LEU A 218 -8.87 0.54 15.14
N VAL A 219 -9.96 1.01 14.50
CA VAL A 219 -10.66 2.21 14.95
C VAL A 219 -11.53 1.98 16.19
N ARG A 220 -12.22 0.84 16.30
CA ARG A 220 -13.29 0.68 17.31
C ARG A 220 -12.98 -0.33 18.42
N ARG A 221 -12.10 -1.32 18.17
CA ARG A 221 -11.94 -2.48 19.05
C ARG A 221 -10.56 -2.60 19.70
N VAL A 222 -9.49 -2.24 18.99
CA VAL A 222 -8.13 -2.27 19.53
C VAL A 222 -8.01 -1.32 20.73
N ARG A 223 -7.23 -1.74 21.72
CA ARG A 223 -6.96 -1.00 22.96
C ARG A 223 -5.44 -0.89 23.21
N PRO A 224 -5.00 0.13 23.97
CA PRO A 224 -3.64 0.16 24.49
C PRO A 224 -3.24 -1.15 25.20
N GLY A 225 -1.99 -1.57 25.03
CA GLY A 225 -1.44 -2.84 25.50
C GLY A 225 -1.71 -4.04 24.60
N GLU A 226 -2.51 -3.91 23.53
CA GLU A 226 -2.64 -4.95 22.52
C GLU A 226 -1.42 -5.00 21.59
N LEU A 227 -1.12 -6.20 21.07
CA LEU A 227 -0.07 -6.41 20.07
C LEU A 227 -0.68 -6.49 18.67
N LEU A 228 -0.24 -5.59 17.80
CA LEU A 228 -0.39 -5.68 16.36
C LEU A 228 0.82 -6.42 15.75
N ARG A 229 0.70 -6.84 14.51
CA ARG A 229 1.86 -7.24 13.70
C ARG A 229 2.05 -6.26 12.56
N VAL A 230 3.30 -5.87 12.34
CA VAL A 230 3.73 -4.88 11.37
C VAL A 230 4.69 -5.57 10.40
N ALA A 231 4.35 -5.62 9.11
CA ALA A 231 5.27 -6.13 8.10
C ALA A 231 6.37 -5.10 7.78
N ALA A 232 7.34 -5.50 6.97
CA ALA A 232 8.41 -4.61 6.52
C ALA A 232 7.84 -3.36 5.80
N PRO A 233 8.50 -2.19 5.90
CA PRO A 233 8.08 -0.98 5.23
C PRO A 233 8.20 -1.11 3.71
N MET A 234 7.25 -0.51 3.00
CA MET A 234 7.11 -0.53 1.55
C MET A 234 6.75 0.87 1.04
N GLY A 235 6.87 1.06 -0.27
CA GLY A 235 6.49 2.30 -0.95
C GLY A 235 7.69 3.19 -1.25
N SER A 236 7.51 4.04 -2.27
CA SER A 236 8.53 4.90 -2.88
C SER A 236 8.16 6.39 -2.82
N MET A 237 7.09 6.76 -2.12
CA MET A 237 6.70 8.16 -1.89
C MET A 237 7.58 8.79 -0.79
N THR A 238 8.89 8.81 -1.01
CA THR A 238 9.89 9.33 -0.06
C THR A 238 10.49 10.64 -0.57
N LEU A 239 11.09 11.40 0.34
CA LEU A 239 11.79 12.65 -0.01
C LEU A 239 13.06 12.38 -0.80
N ASP A 240 13.30 13.20 -1.81
CA ASP A 240 14.64 13.36 -2.38
C ASP A 240 15.40 14.43 -1.58
N ARG A 241 16.48 13.99 -0.91
CA ARG A 241 17.32 14.84 -0.07
C ARG A 241 18.24 15.74 -0.88
N ASP A 242 18.53 15.39 -2.13
CA ASP A 242 19.41 16.16 -3.01
C ASP A 242 18.62 17.20 -3.84
N SER A 243 17.28 17.12 -3.82
CA SER A 243 16.42 18.09 -4.50
C SER A 243 16.38 19.44 -3.76
N GLU A 244 16.64 20.50 -4.53
CA GLU A 244 16.52 21.90 -4.09
C GLU A 244 15.13 22.51 -4.42
N ARG A 245 14.23 21.73 -5.04
CA ARG A 245 12.88 22.21 -5.44
C ARG A 245 11.98 22.44 -4.24
N ASP A 246 11.09 23.42 -4.31
CA ASP A 246 10.05 23.58 -3.28
C ASP A 246 9.12 22.35 -3.24
N VAL A 247 8.36 22.18 -2.16
CA VAL A 247 7.55 20.97 -1.94
C VAL A 247 6.07 21.33 -1.94
N LEU A 248 5.30 20.61 -2.75
CA LEU A 248 3.85 20.62 -2.71
C LEU A 248 3.36 19.31 -2.11
N CYS A 249 2.61 19.39 -1.01
CA CYS A 249 1.94 18.27 -0.38
C CYS A 249 0.43 18.44 -0.48
N VAL A 250 -0.28 17.44 -1.00
CA VAL A 250 -1.75 17.46 -1.10
C VAL A 250 -2.31 16.23 -0.39
N ALA A 251 -3.04 16.48 0.71
CA ALA A 251 -3.61 15.46 1.59
C ALA A 251 -5.14 15.49 1.57
N GLY A 252 -5.76 14.32 1.66
CA GLY A 252 -7.21 14.19 1.80
C GLY A 252 -7.59 13.15 2.87
N GLY A 253 -8.31 13.57 3.91
CA GLY A 253 -8.69 12.69 5.03
C GLY A 253 -7.47 12.07 5.73
N VAL A 254 -7.39 10.74 5.80
CA VAL A 254 -6.23 10.03 6.39
C VAL A 254 -5.02 9.96 5.46
N GLY A 255 -5.13 10.44 4.22
CA GLY A 255 -3.96 10.71 3.37
C GLY A 255 -3.03 11.78 3.95
N LEU A 256 -3.43 12.43 5.05
CA LEU A 256 -2.54 13.23 5.88
C LEU A 256 -1.38 12.42 6.46
N ALA A 257 -1.55 11.14 6.78
CA ALA A 257 -0.53 10.34 7.46
C ALA A 257 0.86 10.42 6.80
N PRO A 258 1.04 10.00 5.53
CA PRO A 258 2.36 10.06 4.92
C PRO A 258 2.84 11.51 4.73
N ILE A 259 1.93 12.46 4.46
CA ILE A 259 2.28 13.88 4.32
C ILE A 259 2.84 14.45 5.63
N LYS A 260 2.23 14.13 6.77
CA LYS A 260 2.72 14.52 8.10
C LYS A 260 4.13 13.97 8.32
N ALA A 261 4.36 12.69 8.00
CA ALA A 261 5.68 12.08 8.13
C ALA A 261 6.75 12.82 7.28
N LEU A 262 6.42 13.16 6.03
CA LEU A 262 7.33 13.89 5.14
C LEU A 262 7.67 15.29 5.69
N VAL A 263 6.66 16.00 6.22
CA VAL A 263 6.87 17.34 6.81
C VAL A 263 7.71 17.24 8.10
N GLU A 264 7.47 16.26 8.96
CA GLU A 264 8.29 16.00 10.14
C GLU A 264 9.74 15.65 9.77
N GLU A 265 9.96 14.85 8.72
CA GLU A 265 11.31 14.55 8.26
C GLU A 265 12.01 15.81 7.72
N LEU A 266 11.31 16.63 6.91
CA LEU A 266 11.83 17.92 6.45
C LEU A 266 12.16 18.85 7.62
N ALA A 267 11.40 18.84 8.71
CA ALA A 267 11.68 19.65 9.89
C ALA A 267 13.07 19.40 10.49
N THR A 268 13.63 18.21 10.31
CA THR A 268 14.94 17.85 10.85
C THR A 268 16.10 18.53 10.11
N TYR A 269 16.00 18.75 8.79
CA TYR A 269 17.12 19.22 7.97
C TYR A 269 16.80 20.37 7.00
N ASN A 270 15.53 20.63 6.67
CA ASN A 270 15.16 21.67 5.71
C ASN A 270 15.51 23.06 6.25
N ARG A 271 16.07 23.90 5.38
CA ARG A 271 16.47 25.27 5.69
C ARG A 271 16.00 26.28 4.65
N THR A 272 15.75 25.84 3.42
CA THR A 272 15.59 26.74 2.26
C THR A 272 14.36 26.45 1.41
N ARG A 273 13.88 25.21 1.38
CA ARG A 273 12.75 24.81 0.52
C ARG A 273 11.44 25.29 1.16
N TRP A 274 10.60 25.98 0.39
CA TRP A 274 9.24 26.28 0.78
C TRP A 274 8.39 25.02 0.69
N VAL A 275 7.51 24.84 1.68
CA VAL A 275 6.63 23.66 1.75
C VAL A 275 5.18 24.12 1.87
N HIS A 276 4.36 23.70 0.91
CA HIS A 276 2.94 23.99 0.87
C HIS A 276 2.14 22.72 1.14
N VAL A 277 1.39 22.67 2.23
CA VAL A 277 0.50 21.56 2.55
C VAL A 277 -0.95 21.98 2.33
N PHE A 278 -1.59 21.40 1.31
CA PHE A 278 -3.02 21.53 1.08
C PHE A 278 -3.72 20.34 1.72
N TYR A 279 -4.58 20.59 2.71
CA TYR A 279 -5.28 19.53 3.45
C TYR A 279 -6.80 19.65 3.30
N GLY A 280 -7.38 18.71 2.56
CA GLY A 280 -8.79 18.71 2.23
C GLY A 280 -9.64 17.73 3.02
N ALA A 281 -10.83 18.18 3.40
CA ALA A 281 -11.91 17.32 3.89
C ALA A 281 -13.29 17.79 3.42
N ARG A 282 -14.35 17.05 3.75
CA ARG A 282 -15.73 17.45 3.45
C ARG A 282 -16.22 18.49 4.44
N GLN A 283 -15.95 18.24 5.72
CA GLN A 283 -16.33 19.08 6.87
C GLN A 283 -15.09 19.37 7.72
N ALA A 284 -15.11 20.46 8.48
CA ALA A 284 -14.01 20.89 9.34
C ALA A 284 -13.65 19.83 10.40
N ALA A 285 -14.65 19.10 10.91
CA ALA A 285 -14.44 18.03 11.86
C ALA A 285 -13.61 16.84 11.31
N ASP A 286 -13.58 16.66 9.98
CA ASP A 286 -12.77 15.64 9.32
C ASP A 286 -11.29 16.08 9.15
N LEU A 287 -10.95 17.35 9.41
CA LEU A 287 -9.57 17.87 9.42
C LEU A 287 -8.87 17.58 10.77
N TYR A 288 -8.97 16.34 11.25
CA TYR A 288 -8.58 15.95 12.61
C TYR A 288 -7.11 16.26 12.97
N GLY A 289 -6.20 16.23 12.00
CA GLY A 289 -4.77 16.49 12.21
C GLY A 289 -4.35 17.94 11.96
N LEU A 290 -5.29 18.86 11.71
CA LEU A 290 -4.96 20.25 11.39
C LEU A 290 -4.26 20.98 12.54
N ALA A 291 -4.65 20.73 13.79
CA ALA A 291 -4.02 21.37 14.95
C ALA A 291 -2.52 21.03 15.05
N GLY A 292 -2.15 19.76 14.86
CA GLY A 292 -0.74 19.35 14.86
C GLY A 292 0.06 19.96 13.70
N LEU A 293 -0.55 20.13 12.52
CA LEU A 293 0.08 20.86 11.42
C LEU A 293 0.29 22.35 11.74
N GLN A 294 -0.65 22.99 12.44
CA GLN A 294 -0.53 24.39 12.85
C GLN A 294 0.60 24.59 13.89
N GLU A 295 0.82 23.62 14.77
CA GLU A 295 1.98 23.63 15.68
C GLU A 295 3.31 23.59 14.90
N LEU A 296 3.40 22.78 13.84
CA LEU A 296 4.57 22.77 12.96
C LEU A 296 4.75 24.11 12.24
N VAL A 297 3.69 24.71 11.72
CA VAL A 297 3.74 26.04 11.06
C VAL A 297 4.26 27.11 12.02
N ALA A 298 3.87 27.08 13.29
CA ALA A 298 4.31 28.05 14.29
C ALA A 298 5.83 28.00 14.55
N VAL A 299 6.47 26.85 14.32
CA VAL A 299 7.92 26.63 14.57
C VAL A 299 8.74 26.69 13.28
N HIS A 300 8.14 26.47 12.12
CA HIS A 300 8.81 26.37 10.82
C HIS A 300 8.32 27.43 9.83
N PRO A 301 8.99 28.58 9.70
CA PRO A 301 8.55 29.68 8.82
C PRO A 301 8.48 29.36 7.32
N TRP A 302 9.14 28.29 6.88
CA TRP A 302 9.12 27.81 5.49
C TRP A 302 7.91 26.91 5.18
N LEU A 303 7.12 26.54 6.21
CA LEU A 303 5.94 25.69 6.08
C LEU A 303 4.66 26.54 6.05
N SER A 304 3.79 26.23 5.10
CA SER A 304 2.43 26.76 5.03
C SER A 304 1.42 25.63 4.95
N VAL A 305 0.26 25.80 5.59
CA VAL A 305 -0.83 24.83 5.61
C VAL A 305 -2.11 25.54 5.19
N THR A 306 -2.72 25.06 4.11
CA THR A 306 -3.96 25.57 3.55
C THR A 306 -5.05 24.50 3.71
N PRO A 307 -5.89 24.59 4.76
CA PRO A 307 -7.00 23.68 4.93
C PRO A 307 -8.14 24.04 3.97
N ALA A 308 -8.84 23.03 3.45
CA ALA A 308 -10.04 23.24 2.64
C ALA A 308 -11.20 22.32 3.01
N CYS A 309 -12.41 22.86 2.96
CA CYS A 309 -13.65 22.10 3.11
C CYS A 309 -14.55 22.24 1.87
N SER A 310 -15.14 21.13 1.42
CA SER A 310 -16.03 21.15 0.24
C SER A 310 -17.52 21.16 0.56
N GLU A 311 -17.93 20.85 1.79
CA GLU A 311 -19.33 20.75 2.20
C GLU A 311 -19.65 21.60 3.46
N GLU A 312 -18.82 22.60 3.77
CA GLU A 312 -19.02 23.50 4.93
C GLU A 312 -18.84 24.98 4.54
N PRO A 313 -19.92 25.66 4.09
CA PRO A 313 -19.85 27.01 3.51
C PRO A 313 -19.27 28.10 4.42
N ASP A 314 -19.39 27.93 5.74
CA ASP A 314 -18.92 28.90 6.74
C ASP A 314 -17.55 28.51 7.33
N PHE A 315 -16.85 27.53 6.72
CA PHE A 315 -15.51 27.14 7.14
C PHE A 315 -14.52 28.30 6.97
N ASP A 316 -13.79 28.61 8.05
CA ASP A 316 -12.74 29.63 8.11
C ASP A 316 -11.44 29.09 7.47
N GLY A 317 -11.49 28.92 6.14
CA GLY A 317 -10.40 28.39 5.31
C GLY A 317 -10.79 28.36 3.84
N GLU A 318 -10.06 27.60 3.02
CA GLU A 318 -10.39 27.48 1.60
C GLU A 318 -11.69 26.69 1.38
N GLN A 319 -12.47 27.15 0.41
CA GLN A 319 -13.74 26.50 0.03
C GLN A 319 -13.57 25.73 -1.28
N GLY A 320 -14.07 24.50 -1.30
CA GLY A 320 -14.11 23.61 -2.46
C GLY A 320 -13.38 22.28 -2.28
N ASP A 321 -13.48 21.41 -3.30
CA ASP A 321 -12.70 20.17 -3.34
C ASP A 321 -11.19 20.51 -3.45
N ILE A 322 -10.34 19.82 -2.68
CA ILE A 322 -8.92 20.16 -2.55
C ILE A 322 -8.13 20.28 -3.88
N PRO A 323 -8.40 19.48 -4.94
CA PRO A 323 -7.71 19.65 -6.22
C PRO A 323 -8.01 21.01 -6.87
N ASP A 324 -9.24 21.51 -6.74
CA ASP A 324 -9.64 22.81 -7.29
C ASP A 324 -8.95 23.95 -6.54
N VAL A 325 -8.80 23.80 -5.22
CA VAL A 325 -8.04 24.74 -4.39
C VAL A 325 -6.58 24.77 -4.85
N VAL A 326 -5.93 23.60 -4.98
CA VAL A 326 -4.53 23.49 -5.46
C VAL A 326 -4.34 24.17 -6.82
N ALA A 327 -5.30 24.03 -7.74
CA ALA A 327 -5.25 24.66 -9.07
C ALA A 327 -5.25 26.20 -9.01
N ARG A 328 -5.86 26.82 -7.98
CA ARG A 328 -5.87 28.29 -7.83
C ARG A 328 -4.51 28.89 -7.46
N TYR A 329 -3.63 28.07 -6.89
CA TYR A 329 -2.34 28.49 -6.35
C TYR A 329 -1.15 28.11 -7.24
N GLY A 330 -1.37 27.30 -8.29
CA GLY A 330 -0.35 26.91 -9.26
C GLY A 330 0.10 28.06 -10.17
N PRO A 331 1.01 27.78 -11.14
CA PRO A 331 1.46 26.46 -11.53
C PRO A 331 2.55 25.87 -10.61
N TRP A 332 2.59 24.54 -10.50
CA TRP A 332 3.49 23.83 -9.57
C TRP A 332 4.76 23.27 -10.22
N THR A 333 5.16 23.77 -11.39
CA THR A 333 6.25 23.20 -12.22
C THR A 333 7.61 23.14 -11.54
N THR A 334 7.88 24.00 -10.55
CA THR A 334 9.14 24.06 -9.79
C THR A 334 9.14 23.22 -8.51
N HIS A 335 8.09 22.41 -8.27
CA HIS A 335 7.92 21.68 -7.01
C HIS A 335 8.16 20.17 -7.16
N ASP A 336 8.62 19.52 -6.09
CA ASP A 336 8.38 18.10 -5.87
C ASP A 336 7.01 17.94 -5.21
N CYS A 337 6.11 17.22 -5.89
CA CYS A 337 4.72 17.07 -5.52
C CYS A 337 4.46 15.70 -4.87
N TYR A 338 3.78 15.70 -3.73
CA TYR A 338 3.39 14.52 -2.96
C TYR A 338 1.88 14.52 -2.75
N VAL A 339 1.17 13.48 -3.21
CA VAL A 339 -0.30 13.45 -3.19
C VAL A 339 -0.82 12.17 -2.51
N SER A 340 -1.61 12.31 -1.46
CA SER A 340 -2.18 11.17 -0.74
C SER A 340 -3.63 11.41 -0.29
N GLY A 341 -4.49 10.42 -0.47
CA GLY A 341 -5.89 10.49 -0.06
C GLY A 341 -6.77 9.45 -0.74
N SER A 342 -7.99 9.83 -1.12
CA SER A 342 -8.89 8.91 -1.84
C SER A 342 -8.53 8.77 -3.32
N ALA A 343 -8.93 7.64 -3.93
CA ALA A 343 -8.75 7.36 -5.36
C ALA A 343 -9.29 8.44 -6.29
N ARG A 344 -10.39 9.08 -5.88
CA ARG A 344 -10.98 10.22 -6.59
C ARG A 344 -10.10 11.46 -6.45
N MET A 345 -9.65 11.76 -5.23
CA MET A 345 -8.87 12.96 -4.93
C MET A 345 -7.53 12.97 -5.67
N VAL A 346 -6.70 11.93 -5.53
CA VAL A 346 -5.37 11.92 -6.19
C VAL A 346 -5.53 11.98 -7.70
N ARG A 347 -6.47 11.22 -8.29
CA ARG A 347 -6.70 11.27 -9.75
C ARG A 347 -7.07 12.68 -10.22
N SER A 348 -7.88 13.41 -9.46
CA SER A 348 -8.19 14.80 -9.77
C SER A 348 -6.97 15.72 -9.60
N THR A 349 -6.19 15.58 -8.51
CA THR A 349 -4.97 16.38 -8.32
C THR A 349 -3.92 16.10 -9.40
N LEU A 350 -3.74 14.85 -9.81
CA LEU A 350 -2.81 14.51 -10.91
C LEU A 350 -3.20 15.17 -12.23
N ARG A 351 -4.50 15.36 -12.50
CA ARG A 351 -4.96 16.12 -13.69
C ARG A 351 -4.61 17.59 -13.59
N VAL A 352 -4.70 18.18 -12.39
CA VAL A 352 -4.26 19.57 -12.15
C VAL A 352 -2.76 19.70 -12.40
N LEU A 353 -1.94 18.83 -11.80
CA LEU A 353 -0.49 18.85 -11.99
C LEU A 353 -0.08 18.59 -13.45
N ALA A 354 -0.81 17.74 -14.17
CA ALA A 354 -0.59 17.52 -15.60
C ALA A 354 -0.97 18.75 -16.44
N ALA A 355 -2.05 19.45 -16.09
CA ALA A 355 -2.44 20.70 -16.77
C ALA A 355 -1.43 21.83 -16.54
N ASP A 356 -0.77 21.84 -15.38
CA ASP A 356 0.35 22.71 -15.06
C ASP A 356 1.67 22.28 -15.74
N GLU A 357 1.71 21.14 -16.43
CA GLU A 357 2.91 20.57 -17.04
C GLU A 357 4.02 20.21 -16.03
N VAL A 358 3.65 19.79 -14.81
CA VAL A 358 4.62 19.27 -13.83
C VAL A 358 5.25 17.98 -14.36
N PRO A 359 6.59 17.86 -14.42
CA PRO A 359 7.22 16.67 -14.98
C PRO A 359 6.93 15.42 -14.12
N PRO A 360 6.57 14.26 -14.72
CA PRO A 360 6.19 13.06 -13.97
C PRO A 360 7.19 12.58 -12.89
N PRO A 361 8.52 12.68 -13.08
CA PRO A 361 9.49 12.31 -12.03
C PRO A 361 9.38 13.14 -10.74
N HIS A 362 8.77 14.32 -10.81
CA HIS A 362 8.54 15.21 -9.66
C HIS A 362 7.17 15.01 -9.01
N ILE A 363 6.41 13.99 -9.42
CA ILE A 363 5.09 13.69 -8.84
C ILE A 363 5.14 12.30 -8.20
N ARG A 364 4.99 12.25 -6.89
CA ARG A 364 4.86 11.03 -6.09
C ARG A 364 3.49 10.99 -5.45
N TYR A 365 2.89 9.81 -5.41
CA TYR A 365 1.55 9.65 -4.84
C TYR A 365 1.34 8.23 -4.31
N ASP A 366 0.42 8.09 -3.36
CA ASP A 366 0.04 6.77 -2.88
C ASP A 366 -0.64 5.98 -3.99
N THR A 367 -0.17 4.75 -4.22
CA THR A 367 -0.90 3.80 -5.05
C THR A 367 -2.15 3.33 -4.32
N PHE A 368 -3.29 3.46 -5.00
CA PHE A 368 -4.55 2.97 -4.48
C PHE A 368 -4.50 1.45 -4.37
N GLY A 369 -4.86 0.95 -3.19
CA GLY A 369 -4.98 -0.48 -2.98
C GLY A 369 -6.00 -1.07 -3.94
N ASP A 370 -5.46 -1.71 -4.98
CA ASP A 370 -5.94 -2.92 -5.65
C ASP A 370 -4.65 -3.67 -6.05
N LEU A 371 -4.03 -4.32 -5.07
CA LEU A 371 -3.14 -5.47 -5.27
C LEU A 371 -3.82 -6.69 -4.64
#